data_AF-A0A3F3PIY3-F1
#
_entry.id   AF-A0A3F3PIY3-F1
#
_cell.length_a   1.000
_cell.length_b   1.000
_cell.length_c   1.000
_cell.angle_alpha   90.00
_cell.angle_beta   90.00
_cell.angle_gamma   90.00
#
_symmetry.space_group_name_H-M   'P 1'
#
loop_
_entity.id
_entity.type
_entity.pdbx_description
1 polymer ?
#
loop_
_entity_poly.entity_id
_entity_poly.type
_entity_poly.pdbx_seq_one_letter_code
_entity_poly.pdbx_strand_id
1 'polypeptide(L)'
;MILLPPAKLALKSLQAWCFGFEIFGLTPVRQSLDPERKVLVDICQGLRIGGYSSAEVFLLCDNSLLDEHTKRISDMLHDDIILKLAVLTWHFDATSQLPSQELLDFFAQPHDKADAMCMALWESYTSQTGNEMPCRSFREELLDDLGFVEYLVGNRYNLMLN
;
A
#
# COMPACT_ATOMS: atom_id res chain seq x y z
N MET A 1 -17.68 9.97 2.54
CA MET A 1 -16.47 10.04 1.68
C MET A 1 -16.14 8.62 1.23
N ILE A 2 -16.29 8.31 -0.07
CA ILE A 2 -16.20 6.94 -0.64
C ILE A 2 -14.73 6.53 -0.92
N LEU A 3 -13.78 7.45 -0.72
CA LEU A 3 -12.36 7.28 -1.05
C LEU A 3 -11.59 6.43 -0.04
N LEU A 4 -11.99 6.44 1.23
CA LEU A 4 -11.18 5.83 2.29
C LEU A 4 -11.08 4.30 2.18
N PRO A 5 -12.16 3.53 1.91
CA PRO A 5 -12.04 2.09 1.73
C PRO A 5 -11.04 1.67 0.62
N PRO A 6 -11.11 2.18 -0.62
CA PRO A 6 -10.12 1.83 -1.65
C PRO A 6 -8.72 2.32 -1.28
N ALA A 7 -8.57 3.54 -0.76
CA ALA A 7 -7.26 4.02 -0.31
C ALA A 7 -6.60 3.13 0.75
N LYS A 8 -7.39 2.54 1.66
CA LYS A 8 -6.90 1.57 2.65
C LYS A 8 -6.41 0.28 2.01
N LEU A 9 -6.99 -0.17 0.89
CA LEU A 9 -6.49 -1.34 0.16
C LEU A 9 -5.12 -1.07 -0.45
N ALA A 10 -4.94 0.06 -1.15
CA ALA A 10 -3.63 0.49 -1.62
C ALA A 10 -2.61 0.59 -0.48
N LEU A 11 -3.00 1.19 0.65
CA LEU A 11 -2.13 1.31 1.81
C LEU A 11 -1.75 -0.04 2.42
N LYS A 12 -2.68 -0.99 2.54
CA LYS A 12 -2.39 -2.35 3.00
C LYS A 12 -1.43 -3.08 2.05
N SER A 13 -1.58 -2.91 0.74
CA SER A 13 -0.65 -3.47 -0.25
C SER A 13 0.76 -2.92 -0.10
N LEU A 14 0.90 -1.59 0.06
CA LEU A 14 2.18 -0.95 0.31
C LEU A 14 2.79 -1.43 1.64
N GLN A 15 1.98 -1.54 2.70
CA GLN A 15 2.43 -2.07 3.99
C GLN A 15 2.89 -3.53 3.89
N ALA A 16 2.17 -4.37 3.16
CA ALA A 16 2.57 -5.75 2.90
C ALA A 16 3.91 -5.81 2.17
N TRP A 17 4.12 -4.94 1.18
CA TRP A 17 5.41 -4.79 0.53
C TRP A 17 6.51 -4.39 1.52
N CYS A 18 6.30 -3.34 2.32
CA CYS A 18 7.28 -2.83 3.29
C CYS A 18 7.61 -3.80 4.44
N PHE A 19 6.66 -4.60 4.91
CA PHE A 19 6.88 -5.56 5.99
C PHE A 19 7.33 -6.94 5.47
N GLY A 20 7.17 -7.20 4.19
CA GLY A 20 7.66 -8.42 3.53
C GLY A 20 9.17 -8.42 3.28
N PHE A 21 9.90 -7.34 3.58
CA PHE A 21 11.35 -7.30 3.38
C PHE A 21 12.07 -8.38 4.20
N GLU A 22 13.14 -8.95 3.62
CA GLU A 22 13.91 -10.05 4.22
C GLU A 22 14.51 -9.71 5.58
N ILE A 23 14.76 -8.42 5.85
CA ILE A 23 15.30 -7.96 7.14
C ILE A 23 14.43 -8.39 8.33
N PHE A 24 13.11 -8.49 8.15
CA PHE A 24 12.18 -8.97 9.18
C PHE A 24 12.20 -10.48 9.38
N GLY A 25 12.76 -11.22 8.42
CA GLY A 25 13.00 -12.66 8.51
C GLY A 25 14.29 -13.01 9.26
N LEU A 26 15.22 -12.05 9.40
CA LEU A 26 16.49 -12.30 10.08
C LEU A 26 16.27 -12.68 11.54
N THR A 27 16.93 -13.75 11.98
CA THR A 27 16.76 -14.35 13.33
C THR A 27 16.74 -13.31 14.47
N PRO A 28 17.66 -12.33 14.53
CA PRO A 28 17.66 -11.37 15.63
C PRO A 28 16.41 -10.48 15.65
N VAL A 29 15.97 -9.99 14.48
CA VAL A 29 14.77 -9.14 14.35
C VAL A 29 13.53 -9.99 14.62
N ARG A 30 13.47 -11.19 14.05
CA ARG A 30 12.34 -12.10 14.23
C ARG A 30 12.17 -12.52 15.69
N GLN A 31 13.25 -12.67 16.45
CA GLN A 31 13.19 -13.02 17.87
C GLN A 31 12.63 -11.90 18.74
N SER A 32 12.81 -10.63 18.37
CA SER A 32 12.26 -9.49 19.14
C SER A 32 10.76 -9.27 18.92
N LEU A 33 10.18 -9.84 17.86
CA LEU A 33 8.75 -9.76 17.58
C LEU A 33 7.93 -10.66 18.53
N ASP A 34 6.78 -10.18 18.99
CA ASP A 34 5.77 -11.04 19.60
C ASP A 34 5.07 -11.93 18.55
N PRO A 35 4.23 -12.90 18.97
CA PRO A 35 3.57 -13.82 18.06
C PRO A 35 2.70 -13.18 16.97
N GLU A 36 1.95 -12.12 17.28
CA GLU A 36 1.05 -11.49 16.29
C GLU A 36 1.85 -10.76 15.22
N ARG A 37 2.92 -10.06 15.60
CA ARG A 37 3.83 -9.40 14.65
C ARG A 37 4.57 -10.42 13.78
N LYS A 38 4.94 -11.59 14.32
CA LYS A 38 5.53 -12.69 13.53
C LYS A 38 4.57 -13.19 12.45
N VAL A 39 3.30 -13.39 12.80
CA VAL A 39 2.28 -13.82 11.83
C VAL A 39 2.11 -12.78 10.73
N LEU A 40 2.10 -11.49 11.07
CA LEU A 40 2.04 -10.43 10.06
C LEU A 40 3.27 -10.45 9.13
N VAL A 41 4.49 -10.62 9.65
CA VAL A 41 5.70 -10.80 8.82
C VAL A 41 5.53 -11.97 7.87
N ASP A 42 5.08 -13.12 8.37
CA ASP A 42 4.95 -14.33 7.57
C ASP A 42 3.96 -14.15 6.41
N ILE A 43 2.81 -13.50 6.67
CA ILE A 43 1.85 -13.14 5.62
C ILE A 43 2.48 -12.20 4.59
N CYS A 44 3.15 -11.14 5.04
CA CYS A 44 3.76 -10.15 4.14
C CYS A 44 4.92 -10.74 3.32
N GLN A 45 5.74 -11.61 3.92
CA GLN A 45 6.82 -12.32 3.22
C GLN A 45 6.28 -13.36 2.25
N GLY A 46 5.20 -14.06 2.59
CA GLY A 46 4.46 -14.94 1.69
C GLY A 46 4.02 -14.21 0.43
N LEU A 47 3.34 -13.08 0.59
CA LEU A 47 2.87 -12.26 -0.54
C LEU A 47 4.02 -11.66 -1.36
N ARG A 48 5.14 -11.29 -0.73
CA ARG A 48 6.28 -10.68 -1.42
C ARG A 48 7.17 -11.68 -2.16
N ILE A 49 7.48 -12.81 -1.51
CA ILE A 49 8.47 -13.79 -1.99
C ILE A 49 7.79 -14.99 -2.65
N GLY A 50 6.71 -15.49 -2.04
CA GLY A 50 5.92 -16.62 -2.53
C GLY A 50 4.96 -16.26 -3.67
N GLY A 51 4.68 -14.97 -3.86
CA GLY A 51 3.75 -14.46 -4.85
C GLY A 51 2.32 -14.39 -4.33
N TYR A 52 1.39 -13.99 -5.20
CA TYR A 52 0.01 -13.74 -4.80
C TYR A 52 -0.71 -15.02 -4.30
N SER A 53 -1.28 -14.93 -3.11
CA SER A 53 -2.15 -15.95 -2.51
C SER A 53 -3.40 -15.30 -1.95
N SER A 54 -4.58 -15.69 -2.45
CA SER A 54 -5.85 -15.16 -1.98
C SER A 54 -6.09 -15.43 -0.49
N ALA A 55 -5.57 -16.55 0.03
CA ALA A 55 -5.63 -16.86 1.46
C ALA A 55 -4.78 -15.90 2.29
N GLU A 56 -3.56 -15.58 1.84
CA GLU A 56 -2.69 -14.62 2.52
C GLU A 56 -3.24 -13.20 2.42
N VAL A 57 -3.82 -12.82 1.29
CA VAL A 57 -4.52 -11.52 1.14
C VAL A 57 -5.70 -11.41 2.09
N PHE A 58 -6.47 -12.49 2.27
CA PHE A 58 -7.56 -12.52 3.24
C PHE A 58 -7.02 -12.32 4.67
N LEU A 59 -5.97 -13.06 5.04
CA LEU A 59 -5.33 -12.93 6.36
C LEU A 59 -4.72 -11.54 6.58
N LEU A 60 -4.13 -10.93 5.55
CA LEU A 60 -3.63 -9.56 5.58
C LEU A 60 -4.78 -8.58 5.86
N CYS A 61 -5.91 -8.73 5.17
CA CYS A 61 -7.07 -7.87 5.33
C CYS A 61 -7.77 -8.01 6.68
N ASP A 62 -7.74 -9.20 7.29
CA ASP A 62 -8.34 -9.48 8.60
C ASP A 62 -7.40 -9.19 9.79
N ASN A 63 -6.14 -8.80 9.52
CA ASN A 63 -5.15 -8.55 10.58
C ASN A 63 -5.41 -7.23 11.31
N SER A 64 -5.76 -7.32 12.60
CA SER A 64 -6.11 -6.17 13.45
C SER A 64 -4.95 -5.18 13.68
N LEU A 65 -3.71 -5.69 13.82
CA LEU A 65 -2.52 -4.84 13.96
C LEU A 65 -2.29 -4.01 12.71
N LEU A 66 -2.44 -4.64 11.54
CA LEU A 66 -2.35 -3.95 10.27
C LEU A 66 -3.47 -2.92 10.14
N ASP A 67 -4.72 -3.26 10.46
CA ASP A 67 -5.86 -2.34 10.42
C ASP A 67 -5.66 -1.09 11.27
N GLU A 68 -5.16 -1.26 12.49
CA GLU A 68 -4.84 -0.14 13.36
C GLU A 68 -3.72 0.72 12.76
N HIS A 69 -2.68 0.10 12.21
CA HIS A 69 -1.60 0.81 11.55
C HIS A 69 -2.06 1.55 10.30
N THR A 70 -2.85 0.91 9.43
CA THR A 70 -3.48 1.51 8.25
C THR A 70 -4.32 2.73 8.66
N LYS A 71 -5.12 2.62 9.73
CA LYS A 71 -5.93 3.74 10.25
C LYS A 71 -5.05 4.90 10.69
N ARG A 72 -4.03 4.64 11.53
CA ARG A 72 -3.11 5.69 12.02
C ARG A 72 -2.40 6.41 10.88
N ILE A 73 -1.93 5.67 9.88
CA ILE A 73 -1.30 6.28 8.71
C ILE A 73 -2.33 7.09 7.92
N SER A 74 -3.52 6.54 7.64
CA SER A 74 -4.56 7.27 6.89
C SER A 74 -4.99 8.56 7.57
N ASP A 75 -5.01 8.61 8.90
CA ASP A 75 -5.35 9.82 9.67
C ASP A 75 -4.27 10.92 9.54
N MET A 76 -3.07 10.58 9.08
CA MET A 76 -1.95 11.51 8.84
C MET A 76 -1.85 11.98 7.39
N LEU A 77 -2.58 11.36 6.45
CA LEU A 77 -2.50 11.69 5.03
C LEU A 77 -3.44 12.83 4.68
N HIS A 78 -2.99 13.69 3.75
CA HIS A 78 -3.85 14.68 3.14
C HIS A 78 -4.89 14.01 2.23
N ASP A 79 -6.05 14.64 2.07
CA ASP A 79 -7.15 14.13 1.24
C ASP A 79 -6.74 13.84 -0.21
N ASP A 80 -5.79 14.60 -0.75
CA ASP A 80 -5.25 14.40 -2.10
C ASP A 80 -4.46 13.08 -2.23
N ILE A 81 -3.64 12.74 -1.21
CA ILE A 81 -2.93 11.46 -1.15
C ILE A 81 -3.93 10.31 -1.01
N ILE A 82 -4.95 10.48 -0.15
CA ILE A 82 -6.03 9.50 0.00
C ILE A 82 -6.73 9.27 -1.34
N LEU A 83 -7.00 10.32 -2.12
CA LEU A 83 -7.58 10.19 -3.44
C LEU A 83 -6.66 9.47 -4.43
N LYS A 84 -5.37 9.82 -4.49
CA LYS A 84 -4.39 9.14 -5.35
C LYS A 84 -4.28 7.65 -5.03
N LEU A 85 -4.29 7.28 -3.74
CA LEU A 85 -4.34 5.87 -3.30
C LEU A 85 -5.65 5.18 -3.71
N ALA A 86 -6.80 5.85 -3.60
CA ALA A 86 -8.08 5.31 -4.05
C ALA A 86 -8.09 5.08 -5.57
N VAL A 87 -7.57 6.03 -6.35
CA VAL A 87 -7.44 5.93 -7.81
C VAL A 87 -6.57 4.75 -8.21
N LEU A 88 -5.45 4.51 -7.52
CA LEU A 88 -4.62 3.32 -7.74
C LEU A 88 -5.41 2.03 -7.54
N THR A 89 -6.15 1.91 -6.43
CA THR A 89 -6.96 0.71 -6.17
C THR A 89 -8.02 0.51 -7.25
N TRP A 90 -8.78 1.55 -7.59
CA TRP A 90 -9.81 1.45 -8.61
C TRP A 90 -9.28 1.13 -10.01
N HIS A 91 -8.06 1.57 -10.33
CA HIS A 91 -7.42 1.25 -11.59
C HIS A 91 -7.22 -0.25 -11.78
N PHE A 92 -6.80 -0.96 -10.72
CA PHE A 92 -6.56 -2.40 -10.80
C PHE A 92 -7.81 -3.23 -10.52
N ASP A 93 -8.57 -2.87 -9.49
CA ASP A 93 -9.82 -3.55 -9.17
C ASP A 93 -10.76 -2.63 -8.39
N ALA A 94 -11.75 -2.08 -9.10
CA ALA A 94 -12.78 -1.25 -8.50
C ALA A 94 -13.89 -2.02 -7.76
N THR A 95 -13.91 -3.35 -7.89
CA THR A 95 -15.03 -4.19 -7.43
C THR A 95 -14.70 -5.00 -6.18
N SER A 96 -13.43 -5.32 -5.98
CA SER A 96 -12.97 -6.11 -4.86
C SER A 96 -12.83 -5.31 -3.57
N GLN A 97 -13.08 -5.99 -2.45
CA GLN A 97 -12.78 -5.50 -1.10
C GLN A 97 -11.38 -5.94 -0.63
N LEU A 98 -10.62 -6.60 -1.49
CA LEU A 98 -9.30 -7.14 -1.23
C LEU A 98 -8.27 -6.57 -2.22
N PRO A 99 -7.01 -6.37 -1.81
CA PRO A 99 -5.91 -6.09 -2.73
C PRO A 99 -5.87 -7.06 -3.91
N SER A 100 -5.85 -6.53 -5.14
CA SER A 100 -5.60 -7.34 -6.33
C SER A 100 -4.11 -7.70 -6.43
N GLN A 101 -3.81 -8.73 -7.22
CA GLN A 101 -2.44 -9.10 -7.54
C GLN A 101 -1.70 -7.95 -8.22
N GLU A 102 -2.34 -7.29 -9.18
CA GLU A 102 -1.75 -6.19 -9.95
C GLU A 102 -1.41 -4.99 -9.08
N LEU A 103 -2.22 -4.70 -8.06
CA LEU A 103 -1.96 -3.65 -7.08
C LEU A 103 -0.76 -4.00 -6.18
N LEU A 104 -0.66 -5.25 -5.72
CA LEU A 104 0.51 -5.72 -4.96
C LEU A 104 1.78 -5.66 -5.82
N ASP A 105 1.67 -6.13 -7.06
CA ASP A 105 2.75 -6.09 -8.04
C ASP A 105 3.15 -4.65 -8.37
N PHE A 106 2.22 -3.69 -8.40
CA PHE A 106 2.51 -2.27 -8.60
C PHE A 106 3.52 -1.76 -7.58
N PHE A 107 3.30 -2.03 -6.29
CA PHE A 107 4.20 -1.60 -5.22
C PHE A 107 5.56 -2.28 -5.24
N ALA A 108 5.72 -3.37 -6.00
CA ALA A 108 7.05 -3.96 -6.20
C ALA A 108 7.98 -3.07 -7.02
N GLN A 109 7.44 -2.34 -7.98
CA GLN A 109 8.16 -1.49 -8.93
C GLN A 109 7.34 -0.24 -9.29
N PRO A 110 7.05 0.64 -8.31
CA PRO A 110 6.12 1.76 -8.51
C PRO A 110 6.63 2.73 -9.57
N HIS A 111 7.94 2.97 -9.66
CA HIS A 111 8.53 3.87 -10.66
C HIS A 111 8.32 3.37 -12.10
N ASP A 112 8.68 2.11 -12.38
CA ASP A 112 8.57 1.54 -13.72
C ASP A 112 7.11 1.41 -14.17
N LYS A 113 6.22 1.08 -13.23
CA LYS A 113 4.81 0.85 -13.51
C LYS A 113 4.01 2.15 -13.61
N ALA A 114 4.34 3.17 -12.81
CA ALA A 114 3.68 4.47 -12.87
C ALA A 114 3.81 5.12 -14.25
N ASP A 115 4.93 4.90 -14.96
CA ASP A 115 5.09 5.37 -16.34
C ASP A 115 4.05 4.77 -17.28
N ALA A 116 3.86 3.45 -17.22
CA ALA A 116 2.93 2.75 -18.09
C ALA A 116 1.46 3.13 -17.84
N MET A 117 1.11 3.49 -16.61
CA MET A 117 -0.28 3.79 -16.20
C MET A 117 -0.56 5.28 -15.92
N CYS A 118 0.43 6.18 -16.07
CA CYS A 118 0.27 7.62 -15.76
C CYS A 118 -1.01 8.17 -16.36
N MET A 119 -1.23 7.95 -17.67
CA MET A 119 -2.37 8.52 -18.40
C MET A 119 -3.70 8.07 -17.80
N ALA A 120 -3.87 6.78 -17.52
CA ALA A 120 -5.11 6.23 -16.99
C ALA A 120 -5.39 6.71 -15.55
N LEU A 121 -4.34 6.74 -14.70
CA LEU A 121 -4.47 7.25 -13.33
C LEU A 121 -4.77 8.76 -13.33
N TRP A 122 -4.09 9.52 -14.19
CA TRP A 122 -4.27 10.95 -14.34
C TRP A 122 -5.67 11.31 -14.85
N GLU A 123 -6.19 10.60 -15.86
CA GLU A 123 -7.56 10.80 -16.37
C GLU A 123 -8.59 10.54 -15.26
N SER A 124 -8.42 9.46 -14.50
CA SER A 124 -9.28 9.13 -13.37
C SER A 124 -9.23 10.21 -12.28
N TYR A 125 -8.02 10.63 -11.87
CA TYR A 125 -7.82 11.70 -10.89
C TYR A 125 -8.43 13.03 -11.34
N THR A 126 -8.19 13.43 -12.59
CA THR A 126 -8.72 14.68 -13.17
C THR A 126 -10.24 14.65 -13.25
N SER A 127 -10.83 13.50 -13.59
CA SER A 127 -12.29 13.34 -13.61
C SER A 127 -12.93 13.53 -12.24
N GLN A 128 -12.22 13.21 -11.15
CA GLN A 128 -12.72 13.32 -9.78
C GLN A 128 -12.52 14.72 -9.19
N THR A 129 -11.42 15.39 -9.56
CA THR A 129 -11.00 16.67 -8.95
C THR A 129 -11.34 17.89 -9.81
N GLY A 130 -11.46 17.72 -11.13
CA GLY A 130 -11.45 18.81 -12.09
C GLY A 130 -10.10 19.53 -12.21
N ASN A 131 -9.03 18.97 -11.63
CA ASN A 131 -7.70 19.59 -11.64
C ASN A 131 -6.94 19.30 -12.94
N GLU A 132 -6.73 20.32 -13.77
CA GLU A 132 -6.08 20.21 -15.08
C GLU A 132 -4.55 20.30 -15.00
N MET A 133 -3.92 19.51 -14.11
CA MET A 133 -2.46 19.40 -14.10
C MET A 133 -1.94 18.51 -15.25
N PRO A 134 -0.72 18.69 -15.74
CA PRO A 134 -0.14 17.77 -16.74
C PRO A 134 0.08 16.35 -16.17
N CYS A 135 -0.12 15.28 -16.97
CA CYS A 135 0.13 13.88 -16.54
C CYS A 135 1.52 13.72 -15.93
N ARG A 136 2.53 14.36 -16.52
CA ARG A 136 3.90 14.30 -16.00
C ARG A 136 3.99 14.82 -14.57
N SER A 137 3.36 15.97 -14.28
CA SER A 137 3.32 16.55 -12.93
C SER A 137 2.54 15.65 -11.98
N PHE A 138 1.40 15.11 -12.41
CA PHE A 138 0.66 14.11 -11.64
C PHE A 138 1.51 12.90 -11.27
N ARG A 139 2.29 12.37 -12.22
CA ARG A 139 3.19 11.23 -11.97
C ARG A 139 4.28 11.57 -10.97
N GLU A 140 4.93 12.71 -11.13
CA GLU A 140 5.98 13.18 -10.22
C GLU A 140 5.41 13.31 -8.79
N GLU A 141 4.25 13.96 -8.65
CA GLU A 141 3.55 14.06 -7.36
C GLU A 141 3.11 12.71 -6.81
N LEU A 142 2.57 11.81 -7.64
CA LEU A 142 2.16 10.48 -7.21
C LEU A 142 3.34 9.69 -6.63
N LEU A 143 4.51 9.74 -7.29
CA LEU A 143 5.70 9.05 -6.82
C LEU A 143 6.26 9.67 -5.54
N ASP A 144 6.25 10.99 -5.43
CA ASP A 144 6.65 11.70 -4.22
C ASP A 144 5.71 11.36 -3.04
N ASP A 145 4.40 11.33 -3.28
CA ASP A 145 3.39 10.92 -2.30
C ASP A 145 3.58 9.47 -1.87
N LEU A 146 3.82 8.55 -2.82
CA LEU A 146 4.10 7.15 -2.51
C LEU A 146 5.39 6.98 -1.68
N GLY A 147 6.45 7.73 -2.02
CA GLY A 147 7.68 7.76 -1.23
C GLY A 147 7.47 8.31 0.17
N PHE A 148 6.62 9.34 0.32
CA PHE A 148 6.23 9.86 1.63
C PHE A 148 5.44 8.84 2.45
N VAL A 149 4.46 8.15 1.83
CA VAL A 149 3.68 7.11 2.52
C VAL A 149 4.57 5.92 2.89
N GLU A 150 5.47 5.49 2.00
CA GLU A 150 6.46 4.45 2.31
C GLU A 150 7.36 4.88 3.47
N TYR A 151 7.83 6.13 3.49
CA TYR A 151 8.55 6.68 4.62
C TYR A 151 7.71 6.67 5.90
N LEU A 152 6.42 7.02 5.85
CA LEU A 152 5.56 6.93 7.04
C LEU A 152 5.38 5.48 7.52
N VAL A 153 5.28 4.51 6.61
CA VAL A 153 5.20 3.08 6.94
C VAL A 153 6.52 2.59 7.54
N GLY A 154 7.66 2.91 6.93
CA GLY A 154 8.99 2.45 7.33
C GLY A 154 9.56 3.20 8.54
N ASN A 155 9.45 4.53 8.60
CA ASN A 155 9.85 5.29 9.78
C ASN A 155 8.97 4.99 11.01
N ARG A 156 7.84 4.31 10.79
CA ARG A 156 7.00 3.70 11.81
C ARG A 156 7.12 2.17 11.85
N TYR A 157 8.30 1.60 11.54
CA TYR A 157 8.65 0.22 11.94
C TYR A 157 8.46 -0.03 13.45
N ASN A 158 8.08 0.98 14.24
CA ASN A 158 7.25 0.88 15.44
C ASN A 158 6.18 -0.23 15.41
N LEU A 159 5.50 -0.51 14.29
CA LEU A 159 4.57 -1.65 14.25
C LEU A 159 5.30 -2.97 14.49
N MET A 160 6.54 -3.11 14.03
CA MET A 160 7.33 -4.33 14.15
C MET A 160 8.24 -4.31 15.39
N LEU A 161 8.73 -3.15 15.81
CA LEU A 161 9.83 -3.04 16.77
C LEU A 161 9.44 -2.38 18.12
N ASN A 162 8.21 -1.88 18.28
CA ASN A 162 7.69 -1.41 19.58
C ASN A 162 6.82 -2.45 20.26
#